data_AF-A0A7W4WGC7-F1
#
_entry.id   AF-A0A7W4WGC7-F1
#
_cell.length_a   1.000
_cell.length_b   1.000
_cell.length_c   1.000
_cell.angle_alpha   90.00
_cell.angle_beta   90.00
_cell.angle_gamma   90.00
#
_symmetry.space_group_name_H-M   'P 1'
#
loop_
_entity.id
_entity.type
_entity.pdbx_description
1 polymer ?
#
loop_
_entity_poly.entity_id
_entity_poly.type
_entity_poly.pdbx_seq_one_letter_code
_entity_poly.pdbx_strand_id
1 'polypeptide(L)'
;MEYLIIGLAVYLVSANALITRYIWRDSRRTVNEKIAESGLVWAVPFFGHLIALAISLDGPKTVRKIDPALVSGAAVAAVASTA
;
A
#
# COMPACT_ATOMS: atom_id res chain seq x y z
N MET A 1 17.72 9.75 -3.88
CA MET A 1 16.53 9.10 -3.29
C MET A 1 16.23 7.77 -3.96
N GLU A 2 16.17 7.69 -5.30
CA GLU A 2 15.86 6.43 -6.01
C GLU A 2 16.82 5.27 -5.71
N TYR A 3 18.12 5.53 -5.67
CA TYR A 3 19.12 4.50 -5.35
C TYR A 3 18.98 3.91 -3.94
N LEU A 4 18.46 4.68 -2.98
CA LEU A 4 18.18 4.20 -1.62
C LEU A 4 17.00 3.22 -1.61
N ILE A 5 15.95 3.52 -2.38
CA ILE A 5 14.77 2.65 -2.51
C ILE A 5 15.16 1.35 -3.21
N ILE A 6 15.92 1.44 -4.30
CA ILE A 6 16.42 0.27 -5.03
C ILE A 6 17.32 -0.57 -4.13
N GLY A 7 18.25 0.06 -3.39
CA GLY A 7 19.13 -0.63 -2.45
C GLY A 7 18.36 -1.36 -1.34
N LEU A 8 17.35 -0.71 -0.76
CA LEU A 8 16.48 -1.30 0.26
C LEU A 8 15.68 -2.49 -0.31
N ALA A 9 15.14 -2.36 -1.52
CA ALA A 9 14.40 -3.43 -2.18
C ALA A 9 15.30 -4.66 -2.42
N VAL A 10 16.52 -4.45 -2.93
CA VAL A 10 17.50 -5.53 -3.15
C VAL A 10 17.90 -6.19 -1.83
N TYR A 11 18.10 -5.41 -0.77
CA TYR A 11 18.40 -5.95 0.57
C TYR A 11 17.26 -6.83 1.09
N LEU A 12 16.01 -6.37 1.02
CA LEU A 12 14.83 -7.12 1.46
C LEU A 12 14.64 -8.43 0.67
N VAL A 13 14.80 -8.37 -0.66
CA VAL A 13 14.73 -9.56 -1.53
C VAL A 13 15.82 -10.57 -1.16
N SER A 14 17.05 -10.09 -0.93
CA SER A 14 18.18 -10.94 -0.56
C SER A 14 17.98 -11.59 0.81
N ALA A 15 17.47 -10.84 1.80
CA ALA A 15 17.15 -11.35 3.13
C ALA A 15 16.07 -12.44 3.07
N ASN A 16 14.99 -12.21 2.31
CA ASN A 16 13.92 -13.20 2.14
C ASN A 16 14.40 -14.46 1.44
N ALA A 17 15.31 -14.35 0.47
CA ALA A 17 15.93 -15.49 -0.19
C ALA A 17 16.77 -16.34 0.77
N LEU A 18 17.54 -15.70 1.66
CA LEU A 18 18.32 -16.40 2.70
C LEU A 18 17.42 -17.14 3.70
N ILE A 19 16.35 -16.50 4.15
CA ILE A 19 15.36 -17.12 5.05
C ILE A 19 14.70 -18.33 4.36
N THR A 20 14.30 -18.18 3.10
CA THR A 20 13.75 -19.28 2.30
C THR A 20 14.73 -20.44 2.22
N ARG A 21 16.01 -20.17 1.93
CA ARG A 21 17.06 -21.20 1.89
C ARG A 21 17.22 -21.91 3.24
N TYR A 22 17.13 -21.18 4.34
CA TYR A 22 17.19 -21.76 5.68
C TYR A 22 16.01 -22.72 5.94
N ILE A 23 14.79 -22.31 5.61
CA ILE A 23 13.58 -23.14 5.73
C ILE A 23 13.72 -24.44 4.91
N TRP A 24 14.23 -24.33 3.68
CA TRP A 24 14.38 -25.49 2.80
C TRP A 24 15.46 -26.47 3.26
N ARG A 25 16.51 -25.97 3.90
CA ARG A 25 17.61 -26.78 4.45
C ARG A 25 17.25 -27.50 5.74
N ASP A 26 16.18 -27.09 6.43
CA ASP A 26 15.73 -27.77 7.65
C ASP A 26 15.13 -29.14 7.33
N SER A 27 15.84 -30.22 7.68
CA SER A 27 15.39 -31.59 7.43
C SER A 27 14.27 -32.07 8.37
N ARG A 28 13.95 -31.33 9.44
CA ARG A 28 12.95 -31.73 10.42
C ARG A 28 11.52 -31.46 9.97
N ARG A 29 11.34 -30.57 9.00
CA ARG A 29 10.04 -30.09 8.54
C ARG A 29 9.58 -30.82 7.29
N THR A 30 8.28 -31.04 7.19
CA THR A 30 7.67 -31.62 6.00
C THR A 30 7.71 -30.64 4.82
N VAL A 31 7.59 -31.16 3.60
CA VAL A 31 7.58 -30.34 2.38
C VAL A 31 6.44 -29.31 2.40
N ASN A 32 5.27 -29.69 2.93
CA ASN A 32 4.10 -28.80 3.02
C ASN A 32 4.35 -27.62 3.98
N GLU A 33 4.96 -27.87 5.14
CA GLU A 33 5.32 -26.81 6.09
C GLU A 33 6.34 -25.85 5.48
N LYS A 34 7.35 -26.37 4.78
CA LYS A 34 8.36 -25.54 4.08
C LYS A 34 7.73 -24.63 3.04
N ILE A 35 6.78 -25.14 2.27
CA ILE A 35 6.06 -24.37 1.24
C ILE A 35 5.20 -23.29 1.92
N ALA A 36 4.46 -23.64 2.97
CA ALA A 36 3.61 -22.69 3.68
C ALA A 36 4.42 -21.53 4.29
N GLU A 37 5.53 -21.84 4.97
CA GLU A 37 6.39 -20.82 5.57
C GLU A 37 7.13 -19.98 4.52
N SER A 38 7.69 -20.61 3.49
CA SER A 38 8.32 -19.87 2.39
C SER A 38 7.29 -18.96 1.71
N GLY A 39 6.08 -19.47 1.48
CA GLY A 39 4.96 -18.70 0.94
C GLY A 39 4.65 -17.47 1.80
N LEU A 40 4.66 -17.62 3.13
CA LEU A 40 4.40 -16.51 4.05
C LEU A 40 5.49 -15.42 3.99
N VAL A 41 6.76 -15.82 3.90
CA VAL A 41 7.92 -14.91 3.77
C VAL A 41 7.79 -14.01 2.54
N TRP A 42 7.28 -14.55 1.43
CA TRP A 42 7.11 -13.81 0.18
C TRP A 42 5.73 -13.13 0.03
N ALA A 43 4.69 -13.66 0.66
CA ALA A 43 3.34 -13.11 0.58
C ALA A 43 3.25 -11.71 1.19
N VAL A 44 3.86 -11.49 2.35
CA VAL A 44 3.82 -10.19 3.04
C VAL A 44 4.34 -9.02 2.17
N PRO A 45 5.57 -9.08 1.61
CA PRO A 45 6.05 -8.00 0.76
C PRO A 45 5.26 -7.89 -0.55
N PHE A 46 4.76 -9.01 -1.09
CA PHE A 46 3.96 -9.00 -2.31
C PHE A 46 2.61 -8.27 -2.11
N PHE A 47 1.85 -8.65 -1.09
CA PHE A 47 0.59 -7.98 -0.76
C PHE A 47 0.80 -6.54 -0.32
N GLY A 48 1.87 -6.25 0.43
CA GLY A 48 2.24 -4.87 0.76
C GLY A 48 2.48 -4.02 -0.49
N HIS A 49 3.15 -4.57 -1.50
CA HIS A 49 3.36 -3.88 -2.77
C HIS A 49 2.07 -3.68 -3.56
N LEU A 50 1.19 -4.68 -3.61
CA LEU A 50 -0.12 -4.56 -4.25
C LEU A 50 -1.00 -3.49 -3.59
N ILE A 51 -1.00 -3.41 -2.26
CA ILE A 51 -1.74 -2.38 -1.51
C ILE A 51 -1.14 -1.00 -1.80
N ALA A 52 0.18 -0.86 -1.79
CA ALA A 52 0.84 0.40 -2.11
C ALA A 52 0.53 0.86 -3.54
N LEU A 53 0.50 -0.06 -4.51
CA LEU A 53 0.08 0.21 -5.88
C LEU A 53 -1.40 0.61 -5.94
N ALA A 54 -2.28 -0.10 -5.23
CA ALA A 54 -3.71 0.23 -5.17
C ALA A 54 -3.92 1.64 -4.62
N ILE A 55 -3.24 2.02 -3.54
CA ILE A 55 -3.29 3.38 -2.98
C ILE A 55 -2.74 4.42 -3.96
N SER A 56 -1.63 4.10 -4.64
CA SER A 56 -1.02 5.02 -5.60
C SER A 56 -1.89 5.26 -6.84
N LEU A 57 -2.65 4.24 -7.26
CA LEU A 57 -3.60 4.31 -8.37
C LEU A 57 -4.91 4.98 -7.97
N ASP A 58 -5.32 4.89 -6.71
CA ASP A 58 -6.52 5.53 -6.17
C ASP A 58 -6.30 7.02 -5.83
N GLY A 59 -5.45 7.69 -6.63
CA GLY A 59 -5.03 9.09 -6.48
C GLY A 59 -6.18 10.05 -6.14
N PRO A 60 -5.88 11.23 -5.54
CA PRO A 60 -6.76 11.96 -4.64
C PRO A 60 -8.18 12.13 -5.19
N LYS A 61 -9.07 11.20 -4.86
CA LYS A 61 -10.48 11.33 -5.19
C LYS A 61 -11.08 12.36 -4.24
N THR A 62 -11.48 13.47 -4.84
CA THR A 62 -12.33 14.54 -4.28
C THR A 62 -11.70 15.44 -3.20
N VAL A 63 -10.88 16.40 -3.62
CA VAL A 63 -11.12 17.77 -3.12
C VAL A 63 -12.52 18.12 -3.59
N ARG A 64 -13.48 18.06 -2.64
CA ARG A 64 -14.88 18.45 -2.80
C ARG A 64 -14.93 19.72 -3.66
N LYS A 65 -15.29 19.61 -4.94
CA LYS A 65 -15.74 20.77 -5.72
C LYS A 65 -17.02 21.19 -5.03
N ILE A 66 -16.91 22.13 -4.10
CA ILE A 66 -18.07 22.84 -3.61
C ILE A 66 -18.63 23.52 -4.84
N ASP A 67 -19.81 23.10 -5.27
CA ASP A 67 -20.49 23.69 -6.40
C ASP A 67 -20.56 25.21 -6.17
N PRO A 68 -20.01 26.06 -7.06
CA PRO A 68 -20.06 27.51 -6.87
C PRO A 68 -21.49 28.03 -6.79
N ALA A 69 -22.47 27.28 -7.32
CA ALA A 69 -23.89 27.55 -7.19
C ALA A 69 -24.43 27.42 -5.74
N LEU A 70 -23.81 26.57 -4.91
CA LEU A 70 -24.21 26.41 -3.50
C LEU A 70 -23.67 27.56 -2.64
N VAL A 71 -22.48 28.08 -2.98
CA VAL A 71 -21.87 29.24 -2.31
C VAL A 71 -22.62 30.53 -2.64
N SER A 72 -23.06 30.72 -3.90
CA SER A 72 -23.87 31.87 -4.28
C SER A 72 -25.28 31.81 -3.66
N GLY A 73 -25.91 30.64 -3.61
CA GLY A 73 -27.21 30.47 -2.96
C GLY A 73 -27.18 30.75 -1.46
N ALA A 74 -26.14 30.29 -0.75
CA ALA A 74 -25.97 30.56 0.68
C ALA A 74 -25.68 32.03 0.98
N ALA A 75 -24.89 32.71 0.14
CA ALA A 75 -24.61 34.14 0.28
C ALA A 75 -25.88 34.99 0.06
N VAL A 76 -26.72 34.63 -0.93
CA VAL A 76 -27.99 35.33 -1.18
C VAL A 76 -29.00 35.07 -0.07
N ALA A 77 -29.09 33.85 0.46
CA ALA A 77 -29.97 33.53 1.58
C ALA A 77 -29.58 34.26 2.87
N ALA A 78 -28.28 34.39 3.15
CA ALA A 78 -27.79 35.14 4.31
C ALA A 78 -28.11 36.63 4.23
N VAL A 79 -27.97 37.24 3.05
CA VAL A 79 -28.33 38.66 2.83
C VAL A 79 -29.83 38.90 2.94
N ALA A 80 -30.66 37.96 2.47
CA ALA A 80 -32.12 38.05 2.58
C ALA A 80 -32.64 37.93 4.03
N SER A 81 -31.90 37.25 4.92
CA SER A 81 -32.26 37.16 6.35
C SER A 81 -31.84 38.35 7.22
N THR A 82 -31.11 39.31 6.64
CA THR A 82 -30.64 40.53 7.31
C THR A 82 -31.34 41.82 6.85
N ALA A 83 -32.39 41.71 6.03
CA ALA A 83 -33.29 42.79 5.64
C ALA A 83 -34.65 42.63 6.36
#